data_AF-A0A0M3HKR6-F1
#
_entry.id   AF-A0A0M3HKR6-F1
#
_cell.length_a   1.000
_cell.length_b   1.000
_cell.length_c   1.000
_cell.angle_alpha   90.00
_cell.angle_beta   90.00
_cell.angle_gamma   90.00
#
_symmetry.space_group_name_H-M   'P 1'
#
loop_
_entity.id
_entity.type
_entity.pdbx_description
1 polymer ?
#
loop_
_entity_poly.entity_id
_entity_poly.type
_entity_poly.pdbx_seq_one_letter_code
_entity_poly.pdbx_strand_id
1 'polypeptide(L)' 'MEVCSNNYRCRSKILKKWKNLWQIDGLNTLHYEVVSFEIYNFYYHLIVDLKPPNDTCEITKC' A
#
# COMPACT_ATOMS: atom_id res chain seq x y z
N MET A 1 3.21 1.87 15.80
CA MET A 1 2.65 0.56 15.43
C MET A 1 2.39 -0.20 16.73
N GLU A 2 1.13 -0.40 17.13
CA GLU A 2 0.82 -1.05 18.42
C GLU A 2 1.22 -2.53 18.40
N VAL A 3 2.09 -2.92 19.33
CA VAL A 3 2.53 -4.31 19.52
C VAL A 3 1.39 -5.09 20.16
N CYS A 4 1.01 -6.19 19.52
CA CYS A 4 -0.26 -6.84 19.74
C CYS A 4 0.00 -8.21 20.41
N SER A 5 -0.25 -8.32 21.72
CA SER A 5 0.22 -9.41 22.59
C SER A 5 -0.59 -10.72 22.53
N ASN A 6 -1.72 -10.76 21.80
CA ASN A 6 -2.58 -11.95 21.72
C ASN A 6 -3.12 -12.19 20.29
N ASN A 7 -2.65 -13.27 19.64
CA ASN A 7 -2.81 -13.54 18.21
C ASN A 7 -4.26 -13.50 17.70
N TYR A 8 -5.21 -14.10 18.42
CA TYR A 8 -6.62 -14.15 17.98
C TYR A 8 -7.29 -12.76 18.00
N ARG A 9 -6.99 -11.96 19.03
CA ARG A 9 -7.51 -10.59 19.16
C ARG A 9 -6.95 -9.69 18.06
N CYS A 10 -5.68 -9.88 17.73
CA CYS A 10 -5.00 -9.11 16.69
C CYS A 10 -5.51 -9.47 15.29
N ARG A 11 -5.69 -10.77 15.00
CA ARG A 11 -6.31 -11.24 13.75
C ARG A 11 -7.70 -10.65 13.54
N SER A 12 -8.56 -10.65 14.56
CA SER A 12 -9.91 -10.08 14.47
C SER A 12 -9.89 -8.57 14.24
N LYS A 13 -9.02 -7.83 14.93
CA LYS A 13 -8.86 -6.37 14.75
C LYS A 13 -8.43 -6.01 13.32
N ILE A 14 -7.42 -6.73 12.79
CA ILE A 14 -6.92 -6.56 11.43
C ILE A 14 -8.05 -6.83 10.43
N LEU A 15 -8.74 -7.96 10.55
CA LEU A 15 -9.86 -8.31 9.67
C LEU A 15 -10.98 -7.27 9.71
N LYS A 16 -11.34 -6.75 10.88
CA LYS A 16 -12.35 -5.67 11.01
C LYS A 16 -11.91 -4.38 10.31
N LYS A 17 -10.64 -3.99 10.47
CA LYS A 17 -10.09 -2.80 9.80
C LYS A 17 -10.12 -2.98 8.28
N TRP A 18 -9.60 -4.11 7.79
CA TRP A 18 -9.56 -4.39 6.35
C TRP A 18 -10.93 -4.57 5.73
N LYS A 19 -11.93 -5.10 6.45
CA LYS A 19 -13.32 -5.26 5.97
C LYS A 19 -13.95 -3.96 5.45
N ASN A 20 -13.54 -2.82 6.00
CA ASN A 20 -14.04 -1.52 5.55
C ASN A 20 -13.10 -0.88 4.50
N LEU A 21 -11.79 -1.05 4.66
CA LEU A 21 -10.80 -0.43 3.78
C LEU A 21 -10.74 -1.07 2.38
N TRP A 22 -10.97 -2.38 2.24
CA TRP A 22 -10.79 -3.07 0.95
C TRP A 22 -11.68 -2.54 -0.19
N GLN A 23 -12.80 -1.88 0.13
CA GLN A 23 -13.71 -1.31 -0.86
C GLN A 23 -13.26 0.05 -1.37
N ILE A 24 -12.44 0.76 -0.60
CA ILE A 24 -12.07 2.16 -0.84
C ILE A 24 -10.58 2.37 -1.03
N ASP A 25 -9.76 1.36 -0.73
CA ASP A 25 -8.31 1.40 -0.82
C ASP A 25 -7.80 0.11 -1.49
N GLY A 26 -7.32 0.26 -2.74
CA GLY A 26 -6.95 -0.85 -3.61
C GLY A 26 -6.65 -0.41 -5.04
N LEU A 27 -7.04 -1.21 -6.03
CA LEU A 27 -6.76 -0.91 -7.45
C LEU A 27 -7.47 0.35 -7.95
N ASN A 28 -8.66 0.65 -7.42
CA ASN A 28 -9.45 1.83 -7.77
C ASN A 28 -8.82 3.15 -7.30
N THR A 29 -7.91 3.11 -6.33
CA THR A 29 -7.19 4.27 -5.79
C THR A 29 -5.69 4.22 -6.07
N LEU A 30 -5.23 3.23 -6.83
CA LEU A 30 -3.82 3.08 -7.18
C LEU A 30 -3.41 4.15 -8.19
N HIS A 31 -2.65 5.15 -7.72
CA HIS A 31 -2.06 6.18 -8.54
C HIS A 31 -0.56 5.96 -8.66
N TYR A 32 -0.05 5.96 -9.90
CA TYR A 32 1.37 5.87 -10.18
C TYR A 32 1.67 6.46 -11.57
N GLU A 33 2.93 6.79 -11.79
CA GLU A 33 3.45 7.15 -13.10
C GLU A 33 4.55 6.18 -13.49
N VAL A 34 4.52 5.70 -14.75
CA VAL A 34 5.59 4.84 -15.27
C VAL A 34 6.77 5.72 -15.64
N VAL A 35 7.91 5.48 -14.97
CA VAL A 35 9.17 6.20 -15.20
C VAL A 35 9.96 5.54 -16.32
N SER A 36 10.06 4.21 -16.29
CA SER A 36 10.70 3.44 -17.35
C SER A 36 10.12 2.04 -17.48
N PHE A 37 10.27 1.48 -18.67
CA PHE A 37 9.94 0.11 -18.99
C PHE A 37 11.13 -0.52 -19.72
N GLU A 38 11.74 -1.53 -19.11
CA GLU A 38 12.93 -2.18 -19.61
C GLU A 38 12.65 -3.66 -19.88
N ILE A 39 13.13 -4.15 -21.01
CA ILE A 39 12.99 -5.54 -21.42
C ILE A 39 14.32 -6.24 -21.20
N TYR A 40 14.34 -7.22 -20.32
CA TYR A 40 15.47 -8.12 -20.10
C TYR A 40 15.15 -9.50 -20.68
N ASN A 41 16.19 -10.31 -20.89
CA ASN A 41 16.04 -11.64 -21.50
C ASN A 41 15.08 -12.58 -20.75
N PHE A 42 14.86 -12.35 -19.45
CA PHE A 42 14.08 -13.25 -18.60
C PHE A 42 12.94 -12.56 -17.83
N TYR A 43 12.84 -11.23 -17.90
CA TYR A 43 11.82 -10.47 -17.18
C TYR A 43 11.63 -9.08 -17.79
N TYR A 44 10.51 -8.46 -17.43
CA TYR A 44 10.24 -7.07 -17.69
C TYR A 44 10.42 -6.28 -16.41
N HIS A 45 11.09 -5.15 -16.48
CA HIS A 45 11.27 -4.25 -15.36
C HIS A 45 10.44 -2.99 -15.59
N LEU A 46 9.48 -2.76 -14.69
CA LEU A 46 8.65 -1.57 -14.68
C LEU A 46 9.09 -0.71 -13.50
N ILE A 47 9.69 0.45 -13.78
CA ILE A 47 10.03 1.44 -12.75
C ILE A 47 8.89 2.44 -12.68
N VAL A 48 8.32 2.63 -11.49
CA VAL A 48 7.19 3.51 -11.26
C VAL A 48 7.45 4.51 -10.14
N ASP A 49 6.93 5.72 -10.29
CA ASP A 49 6.72 6.65 -9.19
C ASP A 49 5.32 6.43 -8.63
N LEU A 50 5.22 6.02 -7.36
CA LEU A 50 3.96 5.71 -6.69
C LEU A 50 3.17 6.94 -6.25
N LYS A 51 3.62 8.16 -6.59
CA LYS A 51 2.95 9.45 -6.30
C LYS A 51 2.15 9.41 -5.01
N PRO A 52 2.82 9.46 -3.85
CA PRO A 52 2.14 9.32 -2.57
C PRO A 52 0.99 10.33 -2.48
N PRO A 53 -0.15 9.96 -1.86
CA PRO A 53 -1.24 10.91 -1.66
C PRO A 53 -0.70 12.13 -0.90
N ASN A 54 -1.23 13.32 -1.23
CA ASN A 54 -0.83 14.61 -0.64
C ASN A 54 -0.92 14.62 0.90
N ASP A 55 -1.65 13.67 1.48
CA ASP A 55 -1.87 13.51 2.92
C ASP A 55 -0.72 12.76 3.63
N THR A 56 0.34 12.39 2.91
CA THR A 56 1.49 11.66 3.47
C THR A 56 2.32 12.43 4.49
N CYS A 57 2.13 13.75 4.65
CA CYS A 57 2.77 14.49 5.75
C CYS A 57 2.38 13.93 7.14
N GLU A 58 1.26 13.21 7.28
CA GLU A 58 0.90 12.55 8.55
C GLU A 58 1.81 11.37 8.92
N ILE A 59 2.54 10.80 7.94
CA ILE A 59 3.40 9.62 8.13
C ILE A 59 4.88 10.01 8.19
N THR A 60 5.30 11.02 7.41
CA THR A 60 6.72 11.37 7.27
C THR A 60 7.21 12.55 8.10
N LYS A 61 6.36 13.24 8.87
CA LYS A 61 6.72 14.46 9.61
C LYS A 61 7.47 15.45 8.72
N CYS A 62 6.71 16.07 7.83
CA CYS A 62 6.93 17.47 7.52
C CYS A 62 6.88 18.26 8.85
#